data_AF-A0A535HPM9-F1
#
_entry.id   AF-A0A535HPM9-F1
#
_cell.length_a   1.000
_cell.length_b   1.000
_cell.length_c   1.000
_cell.angle_alpha   90.00
_cell.angle_beta   90.00
_cell.angle_gamma   90.00
#
_symmetry.space_group_name_H-M   'P 1'
#
loop_
_entity.id
_entity.type
_entity.pdbx_description
1 polymer ?
#
loop_
_entity_poly.entity_id
_entity_poly.type
_entity_poly.pdbx_seq_one_letter_code
_entity_poly.pdbx_strand_id
1 'polypeptide(L)'
;MVYRRFGIVLVGAGGLVSLLVGGPSAAVAAPGGGGCQLAGTANITPGLTNTAANFTYNFSGNLSSCQSNIAGAPTSGTVEAGKTVVVAYNWTYTDSTGVHSGTANATYQEPIPAGNGSCASSTTSGTALTTWADGTTTAVDYTTTGALALVHLTGTVGTGITSTLVSYTGPTQAPPASTHTVSTTRFAGDSALGELTFQPPDATACSGAGVTSAAINGFIGIGSQ
;
A
#
# COMPACT_ATOMS: atom_id res chain seq x y z
N MET A 1 -33.37 -38.16 64.90
CA MET A 1 -33.31 -36.92 65.69
C MET A 1 -33.14 -35.73 64.76
N VAL A 2 -33.83 -34.65 65.11
CA VAL A 2 -34.10 -33.41 64.37
C VAL A 2 -32.92 -32.43 64.50
N TYR A 3 -32.48 -31.77 63.42
CA TYR A 3 -32.60 -30.29 63.22
C TYR A 3 -31.84 -29.76 61.99
N ARG A 4 -32.60 -29.01 61.16
CA ARG A 4 -32.21 -27.97 60.21
C ARG A 4 -31.12 -27.02 60.72
N ARG A 5 -30.29 -26.49 59.82
CA ARG A 5 -30.04 -25.04 59.69
C ARG A 5 -29.43 -24.65 58.33
N PHE A 6 -29.97 -23.55 57.82
CA PHE A 6 -29.70 -22.84 56.57
C PHE A 6 -28.30 -22.19 56.57
N GLY A 7 -27.70 -22.00 55.39
CA GLY A 7 -26.45 -21.24 55.24
C GLY A 7 -26.06 -20.95 53.79
N ILE A 8 -26.83 -20.07 53.14
CA ILE A 8 -26.41 -19.00 52.22
C ILE A 8 -25.47 -19.31 51.04
N VAL A 9 -26.04 -19.10 49.85
CA VAL A 9 -25.46 -18.94 48.52
C VAL A 9 -24.34 -17.89 48.52
N LEU A 10 -23.16 -18.25 48.01
CA LEU A 10 -22.16 -17.32 47.49
C LEU A 10 -21.99 -17.59 45.99
N VAL A 11 -22.57 -16.67 45.20
CA VAL A 11 -22.35 -16.56 43.76
C VAL A 11 -20.90 -16.11 43.54
N GLY A 12 -20.11 -16.97 42.92
CA GLY A 12 -18.75 -16.68 42.45
C GLY A 12 -18.56 -17.35 41.09
N ALA A 13 -19.28 -16.87 40.07
CA ALA A 13 -19.10 -17.32 38.69
C ALA A 13 -17.85 -16.64 38.11
N GLY A 14 -16.69 -17.28 38.29
CA GLY A 14 -15.45 -16.95 37.59
C GLY A 14 -14.81 -18.25 37.11
N GLY A 15 -14.88 -18.53 35.81
CA GLY A 15 -14.32 -19.77 35.26
C GLY A 15 -14.65 -20.03 33.79
N LEU A 16 -13.98 -19.28 32.91
CA LEU A 16 -13.41 -19.72 31.63
C LEU A 16 -14.15 -20.80 30.82
N VAL A 17 -14.90 -20.36 29.80
CA VAL A 17 -15.01 -21.08 28.52
C VAL A 17 -15.03 -20.03 27.40
N SER A 18 -13.86 -19.61 26.92
CA SER A 18 -13.74 -18.86 25.67
C SER A 18 -13.68 -19.86 24.52
N LEU A 19 -14.84 -20.18 23.95
CA LEU A 19 -14.94 -20.90 22.68
C LEU A 19 -14.40 -20.02 21.56
N LEU A 20 -13.49 -20.60 20.79
CA LEU A 20 -12.98 -20.10 19.52
C LEU A 20 -14.14 -19.84 18.55
N VAL A 21 -14.37 -18.58 18.23
CA VAL A 21 -15.10 -18.17 17.02
C VAL A 21 -14.10 -17.37 16.20
N GLY A 22 -13.74 -17.88 15.02
CA GLY A 22 -13.03 -17.12 14.01
C GLY A 22 -13.88 -15.92 13.59
N GLY A 23 -13.58 -14.77 14.16
CA GLY A 23 -14.07 -13.48 13.71
C GLY A 23 -13.09 -12.86 12.71
N PRO A 24 -13.54 -11.92 11.86
CA PRO A 24 -12.64 -11.17 10.99
C PRO A 24 -11.60 -10.48 11.87
N SER A 25 -10.33 -10.57 11.47
CA SER A 25 -9.21 -9.90 12.11
C SER A 25 -9.62 -8.48 12.47
N ALA A 26 -9.70 -8.18 13.77
CA ALA A 26 -9.95 -6.82 14.22
C ALA A 26 -8.76 -5.98 13.76
N ALA A 27 -9.01 -5.12 12.79
CA ALA A 27 -8.04 -4.14 12.35
C ALA A 27 -7.63 -3.31 13.57
N VAL A 28 -6.32 -3.21 13.80
CA VAL A 28 -5.79 -2.18 14.68
C VAL A 28 -6.00 -0.84 13.98
N ALA A 29 -7.07 -0.13 14.35
CA ALA A 29 -7.15 1.29 14.04
C ALA A 29 -5.98 1.95 14.76
N ALA A 30 -5.13 2.67 14.01
CA ALA A 30 -4.18 3.59 14.62
C ALA A 30 -4.96 4.54 15.55
N PRO A 31 -4.44 4.94 16.73
CA PRO A 31 -5.14 5.86 17.62
C PRO A 31 -5.58 7.12 16.86
N GLY A 32 -6.88 7.28 16.63
CA GLY A 32 -7.44 8.41 15.88
C GLY A 32 -7.46 8.29 14.34
N GLY A 33 -7.08 7.15 13.76
CA GLY A 33 -6.87 6.98 12.32
C GLY A 33 -7.91 6.08 11.67
N GLY A 34 -8.68 6.66 10.76
CA GLY A 34 -9.52 5.93 9.83
C GLY A 34 -8.77 4.89 8.99
N GLY A 35 -9.49 4.01 8.32
CA GLY A 35 -8.86 3.07 7.40
C GLY A 35 -9.77 2.59 6.28
N CYS A 36 -9.13 2.01 5.27
CA CYS A 36 -9.69 1.59 4.00
C CYS A 36 -9.48 0.10 3.77
N GLN A 37 -10.43 -0.51 3.09
CA GLN A 37 -10.22 -1.80 2.47
C GLN A 37 -9.37 -1.62 1.22
N LEU A 38 -8.23 -2.32 1.17
CA LEU A 38 -7.37 -2.42 0.00
C LEU A 38 -7.70 -3.72 -0.76
N ALA A 39 -7.94 -3.58 -2.06
CA ALA A 39 -7.95 -4.69 -3.00
C ALA A 39 -7.07 -4.33 -4.19
N GLY A 40 -6.04 -5.12 -4.46
CA GLY A 40 -5.05 -4.82 -5.48
C GLY A 40 -4.33 -6.05 -6.00
N THR A 41 -3.35 -5.80 -6.86
CA THR A 41 -2.52 -6.84 -7.46
C THR A 41 -1.08 -6.37 -7.48
N ALA A 42 -0.18 -7.23 -7.01
CA ALA A 42 1.26 -7.07 -7.16
C ALA A 42 1.79 -7.90 -8.33
N ASN A 43 2.82 -7.37 -8.98
CA ASN A 43 3.62 -8.06 -9.98
C ASN A 43 5.06 -8.07 -9.49
N ILE A 44 5.68 -9.24 -9.46
CA ILE A 44 6.96 -9.49 -8.78
C ILE A 44 7.96 -10.04 -9.80
N THR A 45 9.20 -9.56 -9.74
CA THR A 45 10.27 -9.98 -10.65
C THR A 45 11.63 -9.98 -9.95
N PRO A 46 12.40 -11.09 -10.00
CA PRO A 46 11.95 -12.44 -10.41
C PRO A 46 10.87 -12.98 -9.46
N GLY A 47 10.11 -13.98 -9.89
CA GLY A 47 9.01 -14.55 -9.09
C GLY A 47 9.49 -15.20 -7.78
N LEU A 48 8.65 -15.17 -6.75
CA LEU A 48 9.00 -15.74 -5.44
C LEU A 48 8.96 -17.26 -5.45
N THR A 49 10.02 -17.89 -4.95
CA THR A 49 10.09 -19.36 -4.79
C THR A 49 10.19 -19.74 -3.31
N ASN A 50 10.37 -21.02 -3.01
CA ASN A 50 10.71 -21.48 -1.67
C ASN A 50 12.11 -21.04 -1.19
N THR A 51 12.95 -20.53 -2.09
CA THR A 51 14.28 -20.01 -1.74
C THR A 51 14.23 -18.49 -1.66
N ALA A 52 14.80 -17.95 -0.59
CA ALA A 52 14.86 -16.50 -0.42
C ALA A 52 15.76 -15.87 -1.49
N ALA A 53 15.26 -14.83 -2.16
CA ALA A 53 15.98 -14.08 -3.17
C ALA A 53 15.59 -12.59 -3.11
N ASN A 54 16.40 -11.75 -3.73
CA ASN A 54 16.04 -10.36 -3.98
C ASN A 54 15.03 -10.30 -5.12
N PHE A 55 14.04 -9.43 -4.96
CA PHE A 55 13.03 -9.16 -5.98
C PHE A 55 12.64 -7.69 -5.99
N THR A 56 12.18 -7.22 -7.14
CA THR A 56 11.44 -5.98 -7.27
C THR A 56 9.97 -6.28 -7.51
N TYR A 57 9.12 -5.31 -7.23
CA TYR A 57 7.70 -5.44 -7.50
C TYR A 57 7.06 -4.10 -7.79
N ASN A 58 5.93 -4.14 -8.47
CA ASN A 58 5.00 -3.01 -8.56
C ASN A 58 3.62 -3.49 -8.13
N PHE A 59 2.79 -2.59 -7.65
CA PHE A 59 1.40 -2.92 -7.37
C PHE A 59 0.47 -1.76 -7.70
N SER A 60 -0.79 -2.10 -7.86
CA SER A 60 -1.89 -1.14 -7.95
C SER A 60 -3.11 -1.72 -7.26
N GLY A 61 -3.92 -0.88 -6.64
CA GLY A 61 -5.13 -1.30 -5.96
C GLY A 61 -6.13 -0.18 -5.74
N ASN A 62 -7.32 -0.58 -5.34
CA ASN A 62 -8.44 0.29 -5.00
C ASN A 62 -8.58 0.35 -3.49
N LEU A 63 -8.78 1.57 -2.98
CA LEU A 63 -9.18 1.84 -1.61
C LEU A 63 -10.69 2.06 -1.60
N SER A 64 -11.39 1.28 -0.79
CA SER A 64 -12.84 1.32 -0.67
C SER A 64 -13.25 1.28 0.79
N SER A 65 -14.50 1.67 1.05
CA SER A 65 -15.09 1.63 2.39
C SER A 65 -14.22 2.37 3.42
N CYS A 66 -13.56 3.45 3.01
CA CYS A 66 -12.70 4.20 3.90
C CYS A 66 -13.55 4.90 4.96
N GLN A 67 -13.21 4.67 6.21
CA GLN A 67 -13.84 5.30 7.37
C GLN A 67 -12.82 6.23 8.02
N SER A 68 -13.26 7.34 8.58
CA SER A 68 -12.41 8.25 9.37
C SER A 68 -13.28 9.05 10.33
N ASN A 69 -12.69 9.47 11.45
CA ASN A 69 -13.25 10.42 12.40
C ASN A 69 -12.96 11.89 12.01
N ILE A 70 -12.18 12.11 10.94
CA ILE A 70 -11.88 13.45 10.41
C ILE A 70 -12.94 13.84 9.38
N ALA A 71 -13.60 14.98 9.61
CA ALA A 71 -14.58 15.52 8.67
C ALA A 71 -13.94 15.84 7.31
N GLY A 72 -14.58 15.40 6.22
CA GLY A 72 -14.08 15.60 4.87
C GLY A 72 -12.97 14.62 4.45
N ALA A 73 -12.71 13.57 5.24
CA ALA A 73 -11.82 12.50 4.84
C ALA A 73 -12.39 11.74 3.61
N PRO A 74 -11.54 11.34 2.66
CA PRO A 74 -11.96 10.55 1.50
C PRO A 74 -12.54 9.19 1.91
N THR A 75 -13.59 8.76 1.20
CA THR A 75 -14.22 7.46 1.39
C THR A 75 -13.68 6.37 0.46
N SER A 76 -12.85 6.76 -0.51
CA SER A 76 -12.22 5.88 -1.49
C SER A 76 -11.03 6.53 -2.18
N GLY A 77 -10.25 5.72 -2.89
CA GLY A 77 -9.09 6.16 -3.66
C GLY A 77 -8.46 5.02 -4.44
N THR A 78 -7.29 5.30 -4.99
CA THR A 78 -6.42 4.32 -5.65
C THR A 78 -5.03 4.42 -5.04
N VAL A 79 -4.32 3.31 -5.01
CA VAL A 79 -2.94 3.25 -4.52
C VAL A 79 -2.08 2.51 -5.51
N GLU A 80 -0.87 3.00 -5.73
CA GLU A 80 0.11 2.38 -6.61
C GLU A 80 1.53 2.57 -6.09
N ALA A 81 2.43 1.71 -6.57
CA ALA A 81 3.86 1.86 -6.37
C ALA A 81 4.64 1.20 -7.50
N GLY A 82 5.76 1.81 -7.88
CA GLY A 82 6.65 1.31 -8.93
C GLY A 82 6.04 1.37 -10.33
N LYS A 83 5.03 2.22 -10.54
CA LYS A 83 4.38 2.39 -11.85
C LYS A 83 5.06 3.48 -12.67
N THR A 84 4.71 3.52 -13.95
CA THR A 84 5.07 4.62 -14.84
C THR A 84 3.92 5.63 -14.93
N VAL A 85 4.24 6.90 -14.78
CA VAL A 85 3.29 8.01 -14.90
C VAL A 85 3.56 8.75 -16.21
N VAL A 86 2.51 9.01 -16.99
CA VAL A 86 2.59 9.82 -18.21
C VAL A 86 2.09 11.22 -17.92
N VAL A 87 2.94 12.22 -18.14
CA VAL A 87 2.65 13.62 -17.86
C VAL A 87 2.79 14.42 -19.16
N ALA A 88 1.75 15.15 -19.51
CA ALA A 88 1.81 16.10 -20.62
C ALA A 88 2.68 17.31 -20.21
N TYR A 89 3.53 17.77 -21.13
CA TYR A 89 4.32 18.97 -20.94
C TYR A 89 4.29 19.84 -22.19
N ASN A 90 4.32 21.16 -21.96
CA ASN A 90 4.47 22.14 -23.01
C ASN A 90 5.96 22.33 -23.28
N TRP A 91 6.34 22.41 -24.54
CA TRP A 91 7.72 22.65 -24.94
C TRP A 91 7.81 23.89 -25.82
N THR A 92 8.95 24.56 -25.79
CA THR A 92 9.27 25.68 -26.68
C THR A 92 10.77 25.69 -26.92
N TYR A 93 11.19 25.81 -28.18
CA TYR A 93 12.60 26.05 -28.53
C TYR A 93 12.70 27.02 -29.70
N THR A 94 13.87 27.63 -29.84
CA THR A 94 14.17 28.56 -30.93
C THR A 94 15.35 28.03 -31.72
N ASP A 95 15.23 28.00 -33.04
CA ASP A 95 16.32 27.70 -33.96
C ASP A 95 16.42 28.78 -35.06
N SER A 96 17.23 28.54 -36.09
CA SER A 96 17.42 29.48 -37.21
C SER A 96 16.16 29.68 -38.07
N THR A 97 15.16 28.80 -37.95
CA THR A 97 13.91 28.85 -38.71
C THR A 97 12.77 29.52 -37.95
N GLY A 98 12.89 29.69 -36.64
CA GLY A 98 11.94 30.44 -35.82
C GLY A 98 11.74 29.86 -34.43
N VAL A 99 10.63 30.25 -33.81
CA VAL A 99 10.16 29.73 -32.52
C VAL A 99 9.20 28.58 -32.78
N HIS A 100 9.46 27.44 -32.15
CA HIS A 100 8.64 26.24 -32.23
C HIS A 100 8.06 25.94 -30.86
N SER A 101 6.79 25.57 -30.79
CA SER A 101 6.14 25.18 -29.55
C SER A 101 5.07 24.12 -29.78
N GLY A 102 4.74 23.38 -28.73
CA GLY A 102 3.71 22.35 -28.79
C GLY A 102 3.55 21.63 -27.46
N THR A 103 2.80 20.54 -27.49
CA THR A 103 2.60 19.62 -26.38
C THR A 103 3.22 18.27 -26.70
N ALA A 104 3.75 17.62 -25.67
CA ALA A 104 4.28 16.27 -25.77
C ALA A 104 4.07 15.53 -24.45
N ASN A 105 4.38 14.23 -24.44
CA ASN A 105 4.26 13.40 -23.25
C ASN A 105 5.65 13.02 -22.74
N ALA A 106 5.79 13.05 -21.42
CA ALA A 106 6.93 12.55 -20.69
C ALA A 106 6.48 11.38 -19.82
N THR A 107 7.23 10.27 -19.88
CA THR A 107 7.00 9.09 -19.06
C THR A 107 8.02 9.08 -17.94
N TYR A 108 7.53 9.07 -16.70
CA TYR A 108 8.35 9.00 -15.50
C TYR A 108 8.13 7.66 -14.81
N GLN A 109 9.18 7.11 -14.20
CA GLN A 109 9.14 5.90 -13.41
C GLN A 109 9.21 6.27 -11.93
N GLU A 110 8.19 5.84 -11.18
CA GLU A 110 8.21 5.89 -9.72
C GLU A 110 9.37 5.05 -9.16
N PRO A 111 9.89 5.38 -7.97
CA PRO A 111 10.82 4.51 -7.25
C PRO A 111 10.29 3.08 -7.22
N ILE A 112 11.09 2.13 -7.69
CA ILE A 112 10.68 0.72 -7.79
C ILE A 112 10.82 0.08 -6.41
N PRO A 113 9.72 -0.39 -5.80
CA PRO A 113 9.79 -1.15 -4.56
C PRO A 113 10.61 -2.43 -4.70
N ALA A 114 11.28 -2.80 -3.61
CA ALA A 114 12.15 -3.96 -3.56
C ALA A 114 11.95 -4.75 -2.27
N GLY A 115 12.33 -6.02 -2.31
CA GLY A 115 12.27 -6.90 -1.17
C GLY A 115 13.28 -8.03 -1.24
N ASN A 116 13.41 -8.72 -0.11
CA ASN A 116 14.13 -9.97 -0.01
C ASN A 116 13.24 -10.99 0.70
N GLY A 117 13.14 -12.19 0.13
CA GLY A 117 12.39 -13.26 0.75
C GLY A 117 11.99 -14.37 -0.20
N SER A 118 11.14 -15.22 0.34
CA SER A 118 10.56 -16.41 -0.29
C SER A 118 9.04 -16.35 -0.17
N CYS A 119 8.35 -17.37 -0.69
CA CYS A 119 6.92 -17.55 -0.45
C CYS A 119 6.56 -17.72 1.04
N ALA A 120 7.47 -18.21 1.87
CA ALA A 120 7.20 -18.46 3.28
C ALA A 120 7.28 -17.17 4.10
N SER A 121 8.29 -16.34 3.79
CA SER A 121 8.51 -15.07 4.47
C SER A 121 9.25 -14.09 3.57
N SER A 122 8.87 -12.81 3.63
CA SER A 122 9.57 -11.74 2.93
C SER A 122 9.51 -10.42 3.67
N THR A 123 10.52 -9.59 3.43
CA THR A 123 10.53 -8.20 3.86
C THR A 123 10.59 -7.34 2.60
N THR A 124 9.72 -6.34 2.53
CA THR A 124 9.68 -5.39 1.40
C THR A 124 9.70 -3.95 1.87
N SER A 125 10.10 -3.05 0.99
CA SER A 125 10.06 -1.62 1.23
C SER A 125 9.85 -0.86 -0.07
N GLY A 126 9.18 0.28 0.02
CA GLY A 126 9.03 1.19 -1.09
C GLY A 126 8.24 2.44 -0.71
N THR A 127 7.93 3.25 -1.71
CA THR A 127 7.05 4.40 -1.57
C THR A 127 5.80 4.14 -2.39
N ALA A 128 4.63 4.29 -1.79
CA ALA A 128 3.34 4.16 -2.46
C ALA A 128 2.68 5.54 -2.59
N LEU A 129 2.07 5.80 -3.74
CA LEU A 129 1.25 6.97 -3.96
C LEU A 129 -0.22 6.58 -3.87
N THR A 130 -0.95 7.26 -2.99
CA THR A 130 -2.40 7.19 -2.93
C THR A 130 -2.99 8.43 -3.59
N THR A 131 -3.88 8.23 -4.55
CA THR A 131 -4.72 9.29 -5.13
C THR A 131 -6.15 9.08 -4.65
N TRP A 132 -6.63 10.02 -3.85
CA TRP A 132 -7.95 9.97 -3.25
C TRP A 132 -9.03 10.43 -4.24
N ALA A 133 -10.27 10.00 -4.00
CA ALA A 133 -11.40 10.34 -4.87
C ALA A 133 -11.71 11.85 -4.93
N ASP A 134 -11.25 12.64 -3.96
CA ASP A 134 -11.37 14.09 -3.94
C ASP A 134 -10.20 14.83 -4.63
N GLY A 135 -9.29 14.08 -5.26
CA GLY A 135 -8.15 14.62 -5.99
C GLY A 135 -6.92 14.93 -5.13
N THR A 136 -7.00 14.72 -3.81
CA THR A 136 -5.82 14.84 -2.95
C THR A 136 -4.91 13.63 -3.05
N THR A 137 -3.65 13.79 -2.64
CA THR A 137 -2.61 12.77 -2.72
C THR A 137 -1.91 12.54 -1.39
N THR A 138 -1.48 11.29 -1.17
CA THR A 138 -0.70 10.89 0.01
C THR A 138 0.39 9.92 -0.43
N ALA A 139 1.66 10.32 -0.25
CA ALA A 139 2.80 9.44 -0.46
C ALA A 139 3.20 8.79 0.87
N VAL A 140 3.31 7.46 0.89
CA VAL A 140 3.66 6.67 2.07
C VAL A 140 4.94 5.91 1.80
N ASP A 141 5.97 6.19 2.58
CA ASP A 141 7.13 5.31 2.67
C ASP A 141 6.76 4.17 3.61
N TYR A 142 6.86 2.93 3.11
CA TYR A 142 6.41 1.77 3.86
C TYR A 142 7.45 0.66 3.86
N THR A 143 7.35 -0.17 4.90
CA THR A 143 7.96 -1.49 4.99
C THR A 143 6.88 -2.51 5.22
N THR A 144 7.05 -3.70 4.67
CA THR A 144 6.21 -4.83 5.02
C THR A 144 7.03 -6.02 5.47
N THR A 145 6.49 -6.78 6.40
CA THR A 145 6.99 -8.08 6.79
C THR A 145 5.87 -9.09 6.65
N GLY A 146 6.12 -10.13 5.86
CA GLY A 146 5.15 -11.19 5.62
C GLY A 146 5.68 -12.54 6.08
N ALA A 147 4.79 -13.33 6.69
CA ALA A 147 4.99 -14.75 6.94
C ALA A 147 3.65 -15.48 6.77
N LEU A 148 3.61 -16.54 5.96
CA LEU A 148 2.42 -17.40 5.77
C LEU A 148 1.12 -16.64 5.40
N ALA A 149 1.10 -16.07 4.19
CA ALA A 149 -0.03 -15.32 3.59
C ALA A 149 -0.48 -14.03 4.31
N LEU A 150 -0.02 -13.75 5.54
CA LEU A 150 -0.23 -12.48 6.23
C LEU A 150 0.96 -11.55 6.02
N VAL A 151 0.67 -10.28 5.77
CA VAL A 151 1.63 -9.20 5.53
C VAL A 151 1.30 -8.04 6.43
N HIS A 152 2.19 -7.76 7.38
CA HIS A 152 2.14 -6.59 8.23
C HIS A 152 2.79 -5.42 7.50
N LEU A 153 2.12 -4.28 7.43
CA LEU A 153 2.61 -3.05 6.82
C LEU A 153 2.77 -1.98 7.90
N THR A 154 3.91 -1.31 7.86
CA THR A 154 4.18 -0.10 8.64
C THR A 154 4.75 0.96 7.72
N GLY A 155 4.41 2.23 7.94
CA GLY A 155 4.91 3.31 7.12
C GLY A 155 4.71 4.68 7.73
N THR A 156 5.26 5.67 7.04
CA THR A 156 5.15 7.08 7.39
C THR A 156 4.76 7.87 6.15
N VAL A 157 3.87 8.83 6.33
CA VAL A 157 3.45 9.72 5.25
C VAL A 157 4.55 10.74 4.98
N GLY A 158 5.20 10.60 3.84
CA GLY A 158 6.26 11.48 3.35
C GLY A 158 5.70 12.75 2.69
N THR A 159 6.61 13.61 2.21
CA THR A 159 6.26 14.88 1.56
C THR A 159 5.80 14.73 0.10
N GLY A 160 6.03 13.57 -0.51
CA GLY A 160 5.64 13.26 -1.87
C GLY A 160 6.46 12.10 -2.44
N ILE A 161 6.20 11.77 -3.70
CA ILE A 161 6.96 10.79 -4.47
C ILE A 161 7.67 11.49 -5.63
N THR A 162 8.95 11.20 -5.82
CA THR A 162 9.74 11.74 -6.94
C THR A 162 10.05 10.64 -7.92
N SER A 163 9.54 10.80 -9.14
CA SER A 163 9.71 9.88 -10.26
C SER A 163 10.79 10.39 -11.21
N THR A 164 11.46 9.47 -11.90
CA THR A 164 12.58 9.77 -12.81
C THR A 164 12.16 9.65 -14.27
N LEU A 165 12.63 10.55 -15.14
CA LEU A 165 12.28 10.53 -16.55
C LEU A 165 12.86 9.28 -17.24
N VAL A 166 12.01 8.54 -17.95
CA VAL A 166 12.40 7.34 -18.72
C VAL A 166 12.39 7.61 -20.22
N SER A 167 11.36 8.28 -20.71
CA SER A 167 11.18 8.58 -22.13
C SER A 167 10.29 9.79 -22.33
N TYR A 168 10.38 10.44 -23.50
CA TYR A 168 9.48 11.52 -23.88
C TYR A 168 9.31 11.55 -25.42
N THR A 169 8.21 12.13 -25.89
CA THR A 169 7.86 12.19 -27.32
C THR A 169 8.12 13.54 -27.98
N GLY A 170 8.53 14.55 -27.20
CA GLY A 170 8.80 15.89 -27.71
C GLY A 170 10.21 16.07 -28.31
N PRO A 171 10.53 17.27 -28.79
CA PRO A 171 11.81 17.55 -29.43
C PRO A 171 12.97 17.47 -28.43
N THR A 172 14.11 16.94 -28.88
CA THR A 172 15.33 16.82 -28.06
C THR A 172 15.93 18.18 -27.69
N GLN A 173 15.54 19.25 -28.39
CA GLN A 173 15.93 20.63 -28.11
C GLN A 173 15.20 21.22 -26.89
N ALA A 174 14.05 20.65 -26.52
CA ALA A 174 13.28 21.06 -25.35
C ALA A 174 12.80 19.82 -24.59
N PRO A 175 13.75 19.08 -23.96
CA PRO A 175 13.40 17.94 -23.14
C PRO A 175 12.62 18.41 -21.90
N PRO A 176 11.74 17.55 -21.36
CA PRO A 176 11.08 17.81 -20.09
C PRO A 176 12.10 17.74 -18.93
N ALA A 177 11.65 18.10 -17.72
CA ALA A 177 12.45 17.93 -16.51
C ALA A 177 12.88 16.47 -16.32
N SER A 178 14.06 16.24 -15.73
CA SER A 178 14.57 14.90 -15.44
C SER A 178 13.78 14.16 -14.35
N THR A 179 12.97 14.89 -13.58
CA THR A 179 12.17 14.37 -12.47
C THR A 179 10.79 14.97 -12.46
N HIS A 180 9.82 14.20 -11.98
CA HIS A 180 8.46 14.65 -11.71
C HIS A 180 8.09 14.29 -10.27
N THR A 181 7.63 15.27 -9.50
CA THR A 181 7.28 15.08 -8.09
C THR A 181 5.79 15.28 -7.90
N VAL A 182 5.13 14.28 -7.30
CA VAL A 182 3.76 14.39 -6.81
C VAL A 182 3.83 14.61 -5.31
N SER A 183 3.47 15.80 -4.85
CA SER A 183 3.50 16.15 -3.43
C SER A 183 2.35 15.50 -2.68
N THR A 184 2.59 15.17 -1.42
CA THR A 184 1.54 14.83 -0.46
C THR A 184 0.75 16.09 -0.13
N THR A 185 -0.57 16.06 -0.35
CA THR A 185 -1.46 17.18 0.00
C THR A 185 -2.31 16.88 1.24
N ARG A 186 -2.27 15.64 1.76
CA ARG A 186 -3.02 15.25 2.96
C ARG A 186 -2.29 14.20 3.80
N PHE A 187 -2.52 14.26 5.11
CA PHE A 187 -1.99 13.34 6.13
C PHE A 187 -0.46 13.40 6.29
N ALA A 188 0.18 14.49 5.85
CA ALA A 188 1.62 14.67 5.97
C ALA A 188 2.07 14.56 7.44
N GLY A 189 3.05 13.69 7.71
CA GLY A 189 3.56 13.42 9.06
C GLY A 189 2.80 12.34 9.83
N ASP A 190 1.67 11.84 9.31
CA ASP A 190 0.96 10.71 9.91
C ASP A 190 1.72 9.39 9.67
N SER A 191 1.33 8.35 10.39
CA SER A 191 1.81 6.99 10.19
C SER A 191 0.76 6.14 9.48
N ALA A 192 1.25 5.14 8.74
CA ALA A 192 0.43 4.16 8.05
C ALA A 192 0.65 2.77 8.69
N LEU A 193 -0.44 2.04 8.89
CA LEU A 193 -0.43 0.65 9.35
C LEU A 193 -1.34 -0.17 8.44
N GLY A 194 -1.03 -1.46 8.27
CA GLY A 194 -1.91 -2.33 7.51
C GLY A 194 -1.71 -3.80 7.83
N GLU A 195 -2.79 -4.55 7.69
CA GLU A 195 -2.80 -6.00 7.73
C GLU A 195 -3.35 -6.48 6.39
N LEU A 196 -2.48 -7.08 5.60
CA LEU A 196 -2.75 -7.48 4.23
C LEU A 196 -2.59 -8.99 4.09
N THR A 197 -3.31 -9.54 3.12
CA THR A 197 -3.18 -10.91 2.68
C THR A 197 -2.57 -10.94 1.30
N PHE A 198 -1.60 -11.82 1.12
CA PHE A 198 -0.93 -12.04 -0.15
C PHE A 198 -1.40 -13.39 -0.70
N GLN A 199 -2.13 -13.36 -1.81
CA GLN A 199 -2.82 -14.52 -2.36
C GLN A 199 -2.34 -14.80 -3.79
N PRO A 200 -1.37 -15.73 -3.97
CA PRO A 200 -0.99 -16.21 -5.28
C PRO A 200 -2.18 -16.89 -5.98
N PRO A 201 -2.32 -16.77 -7.31
CA PRO A 201 -3.37 -17.47 -8.06
C PRO A 201 -3.19 -18.99 -8.07
N ASP A 202 -1.96 -19.48 -7.86
CA ASP A 202 -1.63 -20.90 -7.77
C ASP A 202 -0.80 -21.15 -6.51
N ALA A 203 -1.35 -21.96 -5.58
CA ALA A 203 -0.71 -22.31 -4.32
C ALA A 203 0.58 -23.14 -4.51
N THR A 204 0.78 -23.76 -5.68
CA THR A 204 1.95 -24.58 -6.01
C THR A 204 3.06 -23.80 -6.72
N ALA A 205 2.80 -22.54 -7.13
CA ALA A 205 3.75 -21.71 -7.86
C ALA A 205 5.08 -21.53 -7.09
N CYS A 206 5.03 -21.57 -5.76
CA CYS A 206 6.21 -21.46 -4.90
C CYS A 206 7.23 -22.59 -5.05
N SER A 207 6.78 -23.80 -5.37
CA SER A 207 7.65 -24.95 -5.66
C SER A 207 7.97 -25.12 -7.15
N GLY A 208 7.36 -24.31 -8.01
CA GLY A 208 7.51 -24.35 -9.46
C GLY A 208 8.23 -23.11 -10.01
N ALA A 209 7.61 -22.45 -10.97
CA ALA A 209 8.16 -21.29 -11.68
C ALA A 209 8.29 -20.00 -10.85
N GLY A 210 7.75 -20.00 -9.63
CA GLY A 210 7.71 -18.85 -8.73
C GLY A 210 6.44 -18.00 -8.90
N VAL A 211 6.06 -17.31 -7.82
CA VAL A 211 4.91 -16.39 -7.79
C VAL A 211 5.33 -15.05 -8.41
N THR A 212 4.86 -14.77 -9.63
CA THR A 212 5.10 -13.50 -10.34
C THR A 212 3.96 -12.50 -10.21
N SER A 213 2.80 -12.94 -9.74
CA SER A 213 1.66 -12.08 -9.46
C SER A 213 0.83 -12.64 -8.31
N ALA A 214 0.23 -11.75 -7.53
CA ALA A 214 -0.68 -12.13 -6.45
C ALA A 214 -1.66 -10.99 -6.15
N ALA A 215 -2.84 -11.37 -5.69
CA ALA A 215 -3.78 -10.42 -5.14
C ALA A 215 -3.30 -9.95 -3.75
N ILE A 216 -3.49 -8.66 -3.49
CA ILE A 216 -3.26 -8.04 -2.18
C ILE A 216 -4.61 -7.58 -1.69
N ASN A 217 -5.07 -8.16 -0.58
CA ASN A 217 -6.35 -7.81 0.04
C ASN A 217 -6.18 -7.57 1.52
N GLY A 218 -6.78 -6.52 2.07
CA GLY A 218 -6.76 -6.32 3.51
C GLY A 218 -7.23 -4.94 3.91
N PHE A 219 -6.78 -4.52 5.08
CA PHE A 219 -7.14 -3.22 5.64
C PHE A 219 -5.87 -2.40 5.88
N ILE A 220 -5.92 -1.12 5.48
CA ILE A 220 -4.87 -0.15 5.74
C ILE A 220 -5.46 1.05 6.47
N GLY A 221 -4.72 1.63 7.41
CA GLY A 221 -5.10 2.82 8.16
C GLY A 221 -4.01 3.88 8.12
N ILE A 222 -4.42 5.14 8.17
CA ILE A 222 -3.53 6.29 8.33
C ILE A 222 -3.99 7.08 9.55
N GLY A 223 -3.06 7.45 10.41
CA GLY A 223 -3.36 8.26 11.59
C GLY A 223 -2.12 8.82 12.28
N SER A 224 -2.35 9.82 13.12
CA SER A 224 -1.33 10.38 14.01
C SER A 224 -0.98 9.38 15.11
N GLN A 225 0.31 9.10 15.31
CA GLN A 225 0.82 8.31 16.43
C GLN A 225 0.91 9.15 17.72
#